data_AF-A0A2K3KHX6-F1
#
_entry.id   AF-A0A2K3KHX6-F1
#
_cell.length_a   1.000
_cell.length_b   1.000
_cell.length_c   1.000
_cell.angle_alpha   90.00
_cell.angle_beta   90.00
_cell.angle_gamma   90.00
#
_symmetry.space_group_name_H-M   'P 1'
#
loop_
_entity.id
_entity.type
_entity.pdbx_description
1 polymer ?
#
loop_
_entity_poly.entity_id
_entity_poly.type
_entity_poly.pdbx_seq_one_letter_code
_entity_poly.pdbx_strand_id
1 'polypeptide(L)'
;VIDEKVLNDCLNEINRALLQSDVQFELVRDMRTNIKKIVNLQDLAAGHNKRKIIQQAVFNELCKMLDPGKSSFVPKKGKTSVVMFVGLQGSGKTTTCTKYAHYYQKKGWKPALVCADTFRAGAFDQLKQNATKAKTPFYGRYMLVVG
;
A
#
# COMPACT_ATOMS: atom_id res chain seq x y z
N VAL A 1 37.57 0.53 -3.32
CA VAL A 1 37.25 1.54 -2.29
C VAL A 1 35.90 2.12 -2.67
N ILE A 2 34.94 2.21 -1.75
CA ILE A 2 33.67 2.89 -2.03
C ILE A 2 33.91 4.38 -1.89
N ASP A 3 33.72 5.11 -2.98
CA ASP A 3 33.83 6.57 -3.05
C ASP A 3 32.45 7.22 -3.25
N GLU A 4 32.41 8.55 -3.20
CA GLU A 4 31.18 9.33 -3.37
C GLU A 4 30.56 9.14 -4.78
N LYS A 5 31.39 8.84 -5.79
CA LYS A 5 30.93 8.61 -7.16
C LYS A 5 30.10 7.33 -7.25
N VAL A 6 30.61 6.22 -6.69
CA VAL A 6 29.91 4.93 -6.64
C VAL A 6 28.58 5.06 -5.87
N LEU A 7 28.55 5.84 -4.78
CA LEU A 7 27.30 6.12 -4.06
C LEU A 7 26.31 6.89 -4.94
N ASN A 8 26.75 7.95 -5.62
CA ASN A 8 25.89 8.76 -6.47
C ASN A 8 25.33 7.95 -7.65
N ASP A 9 26.15 7.09 -8.27
CA ASP A 9 25.73 6.23 -9.37
C ASP A 9 24.67 5.22 -8.92
N CYS A 10 24.89 4.57 -7.78
CA CYS A 10 23.91 3.67 -7.17
C CYS A 10 22.58 4.37 -6.85
N LEU A 11 22.64 5.56 -6.23
CA LEU A 11 21.42 6.35 -5.94
C LEU A 11 20.72 6.79 -7.23
N ASN A 12 21.46 7.13 -8.29
CA ASN A 12 20.86 7.47 -9.58
C ASN A 12 20.12 6.28 -10.20
N GLU A 13 20.68 5.07 -10.11
CA GLU A 13 20.03 3.85 -10.58
C GLU A 13 18.74 3.56 -9.83
N ILE A 14 18.77 3.63 -8.49
CA ILE A 14 17.58 3.46 -7.63
C ILE A 14 16.50 4.51 -7.97
N ASN A 15 16.89 5.78 -8.09
CA ASN A 15 15.94 6.85 -8.40
C ASN A 15 15.27 6.64 -9.75
N ARG A 16 16.04 6.26 -10.78
CA ARG A 16 15.50 5.95 -12.11
C ARG A 16 14.50 4.79 -12.04
N ALA A 17 14.86 3.72 -11.34
CA ALA A 17 13.97 2.57 -11.17
C ALA A 17 12.64 2.94 -10.48
N LEU A 18 12.70 3.78 -9.44
CA LEU A 18 11.50 4.24 -8.72
C LEU A 18 10.62 5.16 -9.58
N LEU A 19 11.21 6.10 -10.31
CA LEU A 19 10.48 6.98 -11.22
C LEU A 19 9.84 6.20 -12.37
N GLN A 20 10.53 5.17 -12.90
CA GLN A 20 9.96 4.25 -13.90
C GLN A 20 8.83 3.38 -13.35
N SER A 21 8.74 3.24 -12.02
CA SER A 21 7.70 2.48 -11.32
C SER A 21 6.55 3.37 -10.82
N ASP A 22 6.38 4.57 -11.41
CA ASP A 22 5.35 5.55 -11.06
C ASP A 22 5.39 6.06 -9.62
N VAL A 23 6.56 6.01 -8.96
CA VAL A 23 6.74 6.64 -7.65
C VAL A 23 6.86 8.16 -7.84
N GLN A 24 6.12 8.92 -7.03
CA GLN A 24 6.10 10.37 -7.09
C GLN A 24 7.49 11.00 -6.93
N PHE A 25 7.82 11.96 -7.82
CA PHE A 25 9.14 12.59 -7.90
C PHE A 25 9.60 13.21 -6.58
N GLU A 26 8.70 13.92 -5.88
CA GLU A 26 9.03 14.56 -4.60
C GLU A 26 9.52 13.54 -3.56
N LEU A 27 8.87 12.38 -3.47
CA LEU A 27 9.26 11.32 -2.53
C LEU A 27 10.65 10.75 -2.85
N VAL A 28 10.93 10.52 -4.14
CA VAL A 28 12.23 10.02 -4.60
C VAL A 28 13.34 11.06 -4.34
N ARG A 29 13.06 12.33 -4.62
CA ARG A 29 14.00 13.45 -4.37
C ARG A 29 14.32 13.57 -2.88
N ASP A 30 13.31 13.49 -2.03
CA ASP A 30 13.46 13.64 -0.58
C ASP A 30 14.23 12.46 0.00
N MET A 31 13.94 11.23 -0.44
CA MET A 31 14.70 10.03 -0.08
C MET A 31 16.19 10.17 -0.44
N ARG A 32 16.51 10.53 -1.69
CA ARG A 32 17.89 10.74 -2.13
C ARG A 32 18.63 11.76 -1.25
N THR A 33 17.95 12.87 -0.93
CA THR A 33 18.50 13.94 -0.12
C THR A 33 18.79 13.47 1.31
N ASN A 34 17.88 12.70 1.90
CA ASN A 34 18.06 12.14 3.24
C ASN A 34 19.19 11.12 3.30
N ILE A 35 19.29 10.22 2.31
CA ILE A 35 20.38 9.23 2.26
C ILE A 35 21.74 9.93 2.20
N LYS A 36 21.89 10.95 1.34
CA LYS A 36 23.15 11.72 1.25
C LYS A 36 23.52 12.37 2.59
N LYS A 37 22.55 12.94 3.30
CA LYS A 37 22.78 13.53 4.63
C LYS A 37 23.25 12.48 5.63
N ILE A 38 22.60 11.31 5.68
CA ILE A 38 22.93 10.22 6.62
C ILE A 38 24.33 9.67 6.35
N VAL A 39 24.68 9.42 5.08
CA VAL A 39 25.99 8.86 4.72
C VAL A 39 27.11 9.87 5.02
N ASN A 40 26.93 11.16 4.69
CA ASN A 40 27.90 12.21 5.02
C ASN A 40 28.12 12.37 6.53
N LEU A 41 27.08 12.17 7.35
CA LEU A 41 27.17 12.19 8.82
C LEU A 41 27.90 10.96 9.39
N GLN A 42 27.71 9.79 8.78
CA GLN A 42 28.27 8.52 9.26
C GLN A 42 29.71 8.26 8.78
N ASP A 43 30.14 8.86 7.67
CA ASP A 43 31.54 8.83 7.21
C ASP A 43 32.51 9.48 8.22
N LEU A 44 32.04 10.34 9.14
CA LEU A 44 32.82 10.90 10.24
C LEU A 44 33.08 9.91 11.40
N ALA A 45 32.31 8.81 11.50
CA ALA A 45 32.24 8.02 12.73
C ALA A 45 32.86 6.60 12.65
N ALA A 46 33.06 6.00 11.47
CA ALA A 46 33.41 4.58 11.40
C ALA A 46 34.37 4.20 10.27
N GLY A 47 35.63 3.94 10.64
CA GLY A 47 36.72 3.61 9.73
C GLY A 47 36.62 2.34 8.89
N HIS A 48 35.60 1.46 9.01
CA HIS A 48 35.63 0.16 8.30
C HIS A 48 34.30 -0.45 7.79
N ASN A 49 33.15 0.24 7.76
CA ASN A 49 31.91 -0.40 7.24
C ASN A 49 30.96 0.47 6.41
N LYS A 50 31.51 1.23 5.47
CA LYS A 50 30.77 2.15 4.57
C LYS A 50 29.65 1.47 3.78
N ARG A 51 29.88 0.24 3.30
CA ARG A 51 28.88 -0.51 2.51
C ARG A 51 27.61 -0.79 3.31
N LYS A 52 27.75 -1.27 4.56
CA LYS A 52 26.63 -1.59 5.43
C LYS A 52 25.85 -0.33 5.83
N ILE A 53 26.57 0.76 6.08
CA ILE A 53 26.00 2.09 6.34
C ILE A 53 25.09 2.54 5.19
N ILE A 54 25.60 2.50 3.96
CA ILE A 54 24.83 2.90 2.77
C ILE A 54 23.59 2.01 2.59
N GLN A 55 23.75 0.69 2.70
CA GLN A 55 22.64 -0.25 2.58
C GLN A 55 21.55 0.01 3.64
N GLN A 56 21.95 0.25 4.90
CA GLN A 56 21.02 0.53 5.98
C GLN A 56 20.32 1.88 5.78
N ALA A 57 21.03 2.90 5.31
CA ALA A 57 20.45 4.21 5.01
C ALA A 57 19.38 4.10 3.91
N VAL A 58 19.68 3.39 2.82
CA VAL A 58 18.71 3.15 1.72
C VAL A 58 17.50 2.38 2.24
N PHE A 59 17.71 1.27 2.97
CA PHE A 59 16.63 0.45 3.52
C PHE A 59 15.72 1.26 4.45
N ASN A 60 16.30 2.02 5.38
CA ASN A 60 15.55 2.82 6.34
C ASN A 60 14.72 3.90 5.65
N GLU A 61 15.26 4.60 4.64
CA GLU A 61 14.51 5.62 3.91
C GLU A 61 13.39 5.02 3.06
N LEU A 62 13.59 3.83 2.47
CA LEU A 62 12.51 3.08 1.80
C LEU A 62 11.41 2.68 2.80
N CYS A 63 11.76 2.18 3.98
CA CYS A 63 10.77 1.86 5.02
C CYS A 63 10.00 3.11 5.46
N LYS A 64 10.70 4.23 5.63
CA LYS A 64 10.11 5.51 6.03
C LYS A 64 9.13 6.05 4.98
N MET A 65 9.41 5.86 3.69
CA MET A 65 8.47 6.21 2.61
C MET A 65 7.16 5.43 2.68
N LEU A 66 7.19 4.20 3.22
CA LEU A 66 6.02 3.32 3.33
C LEU A 66 5.31 3.43 4.69
N ASP A 67 5.89 4.10 5.67
CA ASP A 67 5.33 4.23 7.01
C ASP A 67 4.25 5.33 7.05
N PRO A 68 2.97 4.98 7.27
CA PRO A 68 1.89 5.96 7.33
C PRO A 68 1.83 6.70 8.68
N GLY A 69 2.69 6.37 9.66
CA GLY A 69 2.71 6.98 10.99
C GLY A 69 1.47 6.71 11.85
N LYS A 70 0.60 5.79 11.42
CA LYS A 70 -0.65 5.44 12.11
C LYS A 70 -0.90 3.94 12.05
N SER A 71 -1.51 3.41 13.11
CA SER A 71 -1.88 2.00 13.15
C SER A 71 -3.01 1.68 12.18
N SER A 72 -3.07 0.42 11.75
CA SER A 72 -4.17 -0.09 10.94
C SER A 72 -5.48 -0.05 11.73
N PHE A 73 -6.60 0.16 11.03
CA PHE A 73 -7.94 0.04 11.62
C PHE A 73 -8.15 -1.35 12.26
N VAL A 74 -8.73 -1.38 13.46
CA VAL A 74 -9.15 -2.60 14.16
C VAL A 74 -10.61 -2.46 14.61
N PRO A 75 -11.50 -3.38 14.21
CA PRO A 75 -12.90 -3.36 14.66
C PRO A 75 -13.01 -3.63 16.17
N LYS A 76 -14.00 -3.01 16.82
CA LYS A 76 -14.24 -3.14 18.27
C LYS A 76 -15.33 -4.19 18.54
N LYS A 77 -15.07 -5.12 19.47
CA LYS A 77 -16.07 -6.13 19.86
C LYS A 77 -17.31 -5.46 20.46
N GLY A 78 -18.49 -6.02 20.21
CA GLY A 78 -19.76 -5.48 20.68
C GLY A 78 -20.25 -4.20 19.99
N LYS A 79 -19.53 -3.70 18.98
CA LYS A 79 -19.94 -2.55 18.17
C LYS A 79 -19.91 -2.89 16.69
N THR A 80 -20.92 -2.43 15.95
CA THR A 80 -20.93 -2.51 14.49
C THR A 80 -19.86 -1.57 13.93
N SER A 81 -19.02 -2.11 13.04
CA SER A 81 -17.99 -1.35 12.34
C SER A 81 -18.35 -1.28 10.85
N VAL A 82 -18.39 -0.08 10.28
CA VAL A 82 -18.68 0.16 8.86
C VAL A 82 -17.40 0.64 8.18
N VAL A 83 -17.00 -0.04 7.10
CA VAL A 83 -15.80 0.28 6.31
C VAL A 83 -16.21 0.49 4.87
N MET A 84 -15.92 1.68 4.33
CA MET A 84 -16.20 2.03 2.94
C MET A 84 -14.93 1.93 2.10
N PHE A 85 -15.03 1.28 0.93
CA PHE A 85 -13.93 1.15 -0.01
C PHE A 85 -14.06 2.20 -1.11
N VAL A 86 -13.13 3.16 -1.14
CA VAL A 86 -13.09 4.27 -2.09
C VAL A 86 -11.80 4.24 -2.91
N GLY A 87 -11.79 4.90 -4.07
CA GLY A 87 -10.63 4.96 -4.97
C GLY A 87 -11.01 5.00 -6.44
N LEU A 88 -10.01 5.16 -7.31
CA LEU A 88 -10.18 5.30 -8.76
C LEU A 88 -10.85 4.09 -9.42
N GLN A 89 -11.45 4.28 -10.59
CA GLN A 89 -11.97 3.16 -11.39
C GLN A 89 -10.83 2.19 -11.73
N GLY A 90 -11.09 0.89 -11.61
CA GLY A 90 -10.07 -0.15 -11.88
C GLY A 90 -9.09 -0.42 -10.73
N SER A 91 -9.10 0.34 -9.61
CA SER A 91 -8.17 0.14 -8.49
C SER A 91 -8.40 -1.14 -7.65
N GLY A 92 -9.30 -2.02 -8.08
CA GLY A 92 -9.54 -3.32 -7.42
C GLY A 92 -10.46 -3.29 -6.20
N LYS A 93 -11.20 -2.20 -5.95
CA LYS A 93 -12.09 -2.02 -4.76
C LYS A 93 -12.96 -3.24 -4.43
N THR A 94 -13.70 -3.79 -5.40
CA THR A 94 -14.62 -4.93 -5.21
C THR A 94 -13.88 -6.22 -4.82
N THR A 95 -12.68 -6.42 -5.36
CA THR A 95 -11.82 -7.55 -5.00
C THR A 95 -11.25 -7.34 -3.59
N THR A 96 -10.78 -6.13 -3.30
CA THR A 96 -10.17 -5.78 -2.00
C THR A 96 -11.18 -5.85 -0.86
N CYS A 97 -12.43 -5.40 -1.05
CA CYS A 97 -13.44 -5.49 0.00
C CYS A 97 -13.77 -6.95 0.37
N THR A 98 -13.80 -7.85 -0.62
CA THR A 98 -14.00 -9.29 -0.37
C THR A 98 -12.80 -9.88 0.38
N LYS A 99 -11.56 -9.57 -0.05
CA LYS A 99 -10.35 -10.01 0.66
C LYS A 99 -10.31 -9.52 2.10
N TYR A 100 -10.70 -8.27 2.34
CA TYR A 100 -10.76 -7.66 3.66
C TYR A 100 -11.82 -8.34 4.55
N ALA A 101 -13.01 -8.61 4.01
CA ALA A 101 -14.04 -9.35 4.74
C ALA A 101 -13.53 -10.75 5.10
N HIS A 102 -12.97 -11.49 4.15
CA HIS A 102 -12.40 -12.82 4.39
C HIS A 102 -11.30 -12.82 5.46
N TYR A 103 -10.42 -11.82 5.44
CA TYR A 103 -9.37 -11.64 6.45
C TYR A 103 -9.96 -11.51 7.86
N TYR A 104 -11.01 -10.71 8.03
CA TYR A 104 -11.67 -10.55 9.32
C TYR A 104 -12.53 -11.76 9.71
N GLN A 105 -13.13 -12.46 8.73
CA GLN A 105 -13.84 -13.71 8.97
C GLN A 105 -12.91 -14.77 9.58
N LYS A 106 -11.68 -14.92 9.05
CA LYS A 106 -10.65 -15.81 9.63
C LYS A 106 -10.24 -15.43 11.05
N LYS A 107 -10.42 -14.17 11.45
CA LYS A 107 -10.19 -13.67 12.81
C LYS A 107 -11.41 -13.80 13.73
N GLY A 108 -12.46 -14.51 13.30
CA GLY A 108 -13.67 -14.76 14.09
C GLY A 108 -14.73 -13.64 14.03
N TRP A 109 -14.56 -12.67 13.15
CA TRP A 109 -15.59 -11.64 12.93
C TRP A 109 -16.69 -12.15 12.00
N LYS A 110 -17.85 -11.48 12.03
CA LYS A 110 -19.01 -11.77 11.16
C LYS A 110 -19.22 -10.63 10.16
N PRO A 111 -18.34 -10.48 9.15
CA PRO A 111 -18.47 -9.41 8.16
C PRO A 111 -19.64 -9.68 7.20
N ALA A 112 -20.16 -8.61 6.60
CA ALA A 112 -21.07 -8.66 5.47
C ALA A 112 -20.63 -7.63 4.42
N LEU A 113 -20.87 -7.92 3.15
CA LEU A 113 -20.52 -7.06 2.01
C LEU A 113 -21.78 -6.33 1.51
N VAL A 114 -21.64 -5.06 1.17
CA VAL A 114 -22.73 -4.27 0.55
C VAL A 114 -22.24 -3.76 -0.79
N CYS A 115 -22.96 -4.08 -1.86
CA CYS A 115 -22.72 -3.53 -3.19
C CYS A 115 -23.44 -2.19 -3.34
N ALA A 116 -22.65 -1.12 -3.30
CA ALA A 116 -23.11 0.25 -3.57
C ALA A 116 -22.63 0.78 -4.94
N ASP A 117 -22.01 -0.07 -5.78
CA ASP A 117 -21.63 0.26 -7.16
C ASP A 117 -22.84 0.02 -8.08
N THR A 118 -23.58 1.09 -8.34
CA THR A 118 -24.83 1.09 -9.11
C THR A 118 -24.66 1.46 -10.58
N PHE A 119 -23.48 1.93 -10.97
CA PHE A 119 -23.23 2.46 -12.32
C PHE A 119 -22.56 1.44 -13.24
N ARG A 120 -21.66 0.62 -12.70
CA ARG A 120 -20.90 -0.34 -13.50
C ARG A 120 -21.72 -1.59 -13.74
N ALA A 121 -21.96 -1.92 -15.01
CA ALA A 121 -22.63 -3.16 -15.41
C ALA A 121 -21.93 -4.39 -14.80
N GLY A 122 -22.72 -5.31 -14.23
CA GLY A 122 -22.22 -6.52 -13.59
C GLY A 122 -21.46 -6.32 -12.28
N ALA A 123 -21.43 -5.12 -11.70
CA ALA A 123 -20.75 -4.88 -10.42
C ALA A 123 -21.33 -5.72 -9.28
N PHE A 124 -22.67 -5.82 -9.22
CA PHE A 124 -23.35 -6.63 -8.23
C PHE A 124 -23.07 -8.13 -8.43
N ASP A 125 -23.09 -8.62 -9.67
CA ASP A 125 -22.76 -10.02 -9.98
C ASP A 125 -21.32 -10.36 -9.61
N GLN A 126 -20.37 -9.46 -9.89
CA GLN A 126 -18.97 -9.63 -9.49
C GLN A 126 -18.83 -9.73 -7.97
N LEU A 127 -19.47 -8.83 -7.22
CA LEU A 127 -19.44 -8.87 -5.75
C LEU A 127 -20.10 -10.14 -5.22
N LYS A 128 -21.25 -10.53 -5.78
CA LYS A 128 -21.98 -11.77 -5.43
C LYS A 128 -21.12 -13.02 -5.62
N GLN A 129 -20.46 -13.15 -6.77
CA GLN A 129 -19.56 -14.28 -7.05
C GLN A 129 -18.39 -14.34 -6.06
N ASN A 130 -17.75 -13.20 -5.82
CA ASN A 130 -16.64 -13.09 -4.88
C ASN A 130 -17.07 -13.44 -3.43
N ALA A 131 -18.19 -12.88 -2.98
CA ALA A 131 -18.76 -13.11 -1.66
C ALA A 131 -19.16 -14.58 -1.46
N THR A 132 -19.76 -15.20 -2.47
CA THR A 132 -20.12 -16.62 -2.45
C THR A 132 -18.90 -17.51 -2.29
N LYS A 133 -17.83 -17.25 -3.05
CA LYS A 133 -16.54 -17.97 -2.92
C LYS A 133 -15.93 -17.78 -1.53
N ALA A 134 -16.03 -16.58 -0.97
CA ALA A 134 -15.55 -16.26 0.37
C ALA A 134 -16.54 -16.63 1.49
N LYS A 135 -17.67 -17.30 1.19
CA LYS A 135 -18.74 -17.64 2.16
C LYS A 135 -19.11 -16.46 3.07
N THR A 136 -19.18 -15.27 2.49
CA THR A 136 -19.47 -14.02 3.20
C THR A 136 -20.86 -13.53 2.81
N PRO A 137 -21.76 -13.19 3.76
CA PRO A 137 -23.05 -12.59 3.45
C PRO A 137 -22.89 -11.32 2.60
N PHE A 138 -23.77 -11.14 1.62
CA PHE A 138 -23.75 -9.95 0.76
C PHE A 138 -25.15 -9.37 0.58
N TYR A 139 -25.21 -8.06 0.37
CA TYR A 139 -26.41 -7.30 0.07
C TYR A 139 -26.16 -6.39 -1.13
N GLY A 140 -27.18 -6.19 -1.96
CA GLY A 140 -27.16 -5.29 -3.11
C GLY A 140 -28.41 -5.47 -3.94
N ARG A 141 -28.61 -4.59 -4.92
CA ARG A 141 -29.77 -4.62 -5.81
C ARG A 141 -29.30 -4.48 -7.26
N TYR A 142 -29.98 -5.18 -8.16
CA TYR A 142 -29.88 -4.90 -9.59
C TYR A 142 -30.56 -3.56 -9.85
N MET A 143 -29.92 -2.70 -10.64
CA MET A 143 -30.61 -1.55 -11.19
C MET A 143 -31.55 -2.06 -12.29
N LEU A 144 -32.85 -1.83 -12.14
CA LEU A 144 -33.75 -1.86 -13.29
C LEU A 144 -33.33 -0.68 -14.17
N VAL A 145 -32.57 -0.95 -15.23
CA VAL A 145 -32.45 0.02 -16.32
C VAL A 145 -33.81 -0.02 -17.01
N VAL A 146 -34.70 0.88 -16.59
CA VAL A 146 -35.93 1.17 -17.33
C VAL A 146 -35.46 1.89 -18.58
N GLY A 147 -35.50 1.18 -19.71
CA GLY A 147 -35.28 1.75 -21.04
C GLY A 147 -36.48 2.56 -21.51
#